data_AF-A0A6N7INQ5-F1
#
_entry.id   AF-A0A6N7INQ5-F1
#
_cell.length_a   1.000
_cell.length_b   1.000
_cell.length_c   1.000
_cell.angle_alpha   90.00
_cell.angle_beta   90.00
_cell.angle_gamma   90.00
#
_symmetry.space_group_name_H-M   'P 1'
#
loop_
_entity.id
_entity.type
_entity.pdbx_description
1 polymer ?
#
loop_
_entity_poly.entity_id
_entity_poly.type
_entity_poly.pdbx_seq_one_letter_code
_entity_poly.pdbx_strand_id
1 'polypeptide(L)'
;MSIWKCPGQDRSFWKPEDIFESPCPNCGQNIEFWKDDVTLRCPACKQLVTNPRFNPGCAAWCSYASKCLGEAAKTIQNQPAIVKNRLEVAVRKKLSQEPALLSRALKAARKAGELAEAAQLSPLIPVAACLAGIPAREKGWSMEEITSILEQAGIKDETKGEIVRLIESPDTGDGVDPYRRVYEQAVAGAPTVQESTPPA
;
A
#
# COMPACT_ATOMS: atom_id res chain seq x y z
N MET A 1 24.20 16.08 -14.95
CA MET A 1 23.26 15.80 -13.85
C MET A 1 21.88 15.71 -14.44
N SER A 2 21.29 14.52 -14.53
CA SER A 2 19.91 14.38 -15.00
C SER A 2 18.99 15.07 -13.99
N ILE A 3 18.44 16.22 -14.38
CA ILE A 3 17.41 16.92 -13.63
C ILE A 3 16.18 16.02 -13.68
N TRP A 4 16.02 15.18 -12.65
CA TRP A 4 14.82 14.40 -12.45
C TRP A 4 13.66 15.37 -12.22
N LYS A 5 12.92 15.70 -13.28
CA LYS A 5 11.71 16.51 -13.20
C LYS A 5 10.55 15.60 -12.80
N CYS A 6 9.77 16.02 -11.81
CA CYS A 6 8.48 15.40 -11.52
C CYS A 6 7.65 15.44 -12.83
N PRO A 7 7.13 14.31 -13.33
CA PRO A 7 6.32 14.31 -14.56
C PRO A 7 5.14 15.28 -14.50
N GLY A 8 4.56 15.45 -13.30
CA GLY A 8 3.48 16.41 -13.07
C GLY A 8 3.91 17.88 -13.18
N GLN A 9 5.20 18.19 -13.02
CA GLN A 9 5.78 19.53 -13.18
C GLN A 9 6.42 19.75 -14.56
N ASP A 10 6.36 18.75 -15.44
CA ASP A 10 6.84 18.93 -16.82
C ASP A 10 5.78 19.61 -17.68
N ARG A 11 5.96 20.91 -17.86
CA ARG A 11 5.08 21.79 -18.63
C ARG A 11 4.99 21.41 -20.11
N SER A 12 5.91 20.59 -20.62
CA SER A 12 5.91 20.14 -22.02
C SER A 12 4.67 19.30 -22.38
N PHE A 13 4.04 18.68 -21.37
CA PHE A 13 2.85 17.85 -21.54
C PHE A 13 1.55 18.55 -21.09
N TRP A 14 1.63 19.83 -20.71
CA TRP A 14 0.47 20.56 -20.22
C TRP A 14 -0.37 21.09 -21.37
N LYS A 15 -1.69 21.06 -21.18
CA LYS A 15 -2.67 21.61 -22.10
C LYS A 15 -3.29 22.87 -21.52
N PRO A 16 -3.92 23.74 -22.33
CA PRO A 16 -4.63 24.92 -21.82
C PRO A 16 -5.65 24.60 -20.72
N GLU A 17 -6.29 23.42 -20.77
CA GLU A 17 -7.29 22.99 -19.78
C GLU A 17 -6.69 22.57 -18.42
N ASP A 18 -5.37 22.44 -18.34
CA ASP A 18 -4.64 22.15 -17.10
C ASP A 18 -4.47 23.41 -16.21
N ILE A 19 -4.74 24.60 -16.76
CA ILE A 19 -4.82 25.86 -16.03
C ILE A 19 -6.29 26.22 -15.92
N PHE A 20 -6.75 26.61 -14.74
CA PHE A 20 -8.15 26.98 -14.53
C PHE A 20 -8.30 28.06 -13.48
N GLU A 21 -9.40 28.81 -13.55
CA GLU A 21 -9.75 29.78 -12.55
C GLU A 21 -10.80 29.24 -11.58
N SER A 22 -10.69 29.61 -10.31
CA SER A 22 -11.71 29.36 -9.29
C SER A 22 -11.86 30.59 -8.39
N PRO A 23 -13.09 30.96 -7.98
CA PRO A 23 -13.28 32.06 -7.05
C PRO A 23 -12.67 31.75 -5.69
N CYS A 24 -12.04 32.75 -5.08
CA CYS A 24 -11.52 32.67 -3.72
C CYS A 24 -12.67 32.43 -2.74
N PRO A 25 -12.61 31.39 -1.87
CA PRO A 25 -13.68 31.12 -0.91
C PRO A 25 -13.84 32.23 0.15
N ASN A 26 -12.84 33.11 0.31
CA ASN A 26 -12.85 34.17 1.31
C ASN A 26 -13.35 35.53 0.77
N CYS A 27 -13.11 35.85 -0.50
CA CYS A 27 -13.43 37.17 -1.04
C CYS A 27 -14.04 37.16 -2.46
N GLY A 28 -14.24 35.99 -3.07
CA GLY A 28 -14.85 35.85 -4.39
C GLY A 28 -13.94 36.18 -5.59
N GLN A 29 -12.75 36.77 -5.37
CA GLN A 29 -11.80 37.06 -6.45
C GLN A 29 -11.36 35.79 -7.18
N ASN A 30 -11.41 35.77 -8.51
CA ASN A 30 -10.87 34.66 -9.29
C ASN A 30 -9.37 34.50 -9.06
N ILE A 31 -8.97 33.25 -8.80
CA ILE A 31 -7.59 32.82 -8.67
C ILE A 31 -7.32 31.83 -9.80
N GLU A 32 -6.26 32.10 -10.57
CA GLU A 32 -5.73 31.15 -11.54
C GLU A 32 -4.91 30.08 -10.80
N PHE A 33 -5.21 28.81 -11.08
CA PHE A 33 -4.50 27.65 -10.55
C PHE A 33 -3.85 26.88 -11.69
N TRP A 34 -2.57 26.55 -11.48
CA TRP A 34 -1.80 25.65 -12.31
C TRP A 34 -1.84 24.24 -11.73
N LYS A 35 -1.44 23.25 -12.53
CA LYS A 35 -1.54 21.82 -12.18
C LYS A 35 -0.67 21.42 -10.99
N ASP A 36 0.42 22.13 -10.77
CA ASP A 36 1.38 21.92 -9.68
C ASP A 36 1.14 22.83 -8.47
N ASP A 37 0.19 23.75 -8.55
CA ASP A 37 -0.21 24.59 -7.41
C ASP A 37 -0.96 23.75 -6.39
N VAL A 38 -0.37 23.55 -5.21
CA VAL A 38 -1.05 22.92 -4.07
C VAL A 38 -1.88 23.96 -3.32
N THR A 39 -1.25 25.09 -3.01
CA THR A 39 -1.85 26.23 -2.31
C THR A 39 -1.29 27.54 -2.86
N LEU A 40 -2.17 28.51 -3.09
CA LEU A 40 -1.80 29.86 -3.52
C LEU A 40 -2.27 30.90 -2.51
N ARG A 41 -1.63 32.06 -2.48
CA ARG A 41 -2.17 33.23 -1.78
C ARG A 41 -3.08 34.00 -2.73
N CYS A 42 -4.32 34.26 -2.31
CA CYS A 42 -5.24 35.07 -3.09
C CYS A 42 -4.63 36.46 -3.39
N PRO A 43 -4.63 36.94 -4.63
CA PRO A 43 -4.03 38.22 -4.99
C PRO A 43 -4.71 39.41 -4.29
N ALA A 44 -6.02 39.30 -4.00
CA ALA A 44 -6.81 40.33 -3.33
C ALA A 44 -6.69 40.27 -1.80
N CYS A 45 -7.19 39.20 -1.16
CA CYS A 45 -7.27 39.13 0.31
C CYS A 45 -6.05 38.49 1.00
N LYS A 46 -5.05 38.01 0.25
CA LYS A 46 -3.79 37.38 0.73
C LYS A 46 -3.95 36.10 1.55
N GLN A 47 -5.17 35.64 1.80
CA GLN A 47 -5.45 34.34 2.43
C GLN A 47 -4.96 33.19 1.55
N LEU A 48 -4.52 32.11 2.19
CA LEU A 48 -4.14 30.88 1.50
C LEU A 48 -5.41 30.17 0.99
N VAL A 49 -5.36 29.72 -0.26
CA VAL A 49 -6.43 28.98 -0.93
C VAL A 49 -5.82 27.71 -1.52
N THR A 50 -6.41 26.57 -1.17
CA THR A 50 -6.04 25.26 -1.72
C THR A 50 -6.60 25.11 -3.12
N ASN A 51 -5.78 24.55 -4.02
CA ASN A 51 -6.23 24.22 -5.36
C ASN A 51 -7.31 23.12 -5.30
N PRO A 52 -8.55 23.38 -5.73
CA PRO A 52 -9.65 22.41 -5.62
C PRO A 52 -9.48 21.19 -6.53
N ARG A 53 -8.62 21.26 -7.56
CA ARG A 53 -8.30 20.14 -8.45
C ARG A 53 -7.03 19.39 -8.06
N PHE A 54 -6.33 19.81 -7.01
CA PHE A 54 -5.09 19.15 -6.59
C PHE A 54 -5.37 17.75 -6.04
N ASN A 55 -4.80 16.73 -6.70
CA ASN A 55 -4.90 15.34 -6.30
C ASN A 55 -3.51 14.76 -5.96
N PRO A 56 -3.21 14.51 -4.67
CA PRO A 56 -1.91 13.98 -4.25
C PRO A 56 -1.77 12.45 -4.47
N GLY A 57 -2.53 11.83 -5.39
CA GLY A 57 -2.44 10.39 -5.66
C GLY A 57 -1.04 9.91 -6.05
N CYS A 58 -0.20 10.77 -6.63
CA CYS A 58 1.21 10.46 -6.91
C CYS A 58 2.03 10.23 -5.63
N ALA A 59 1.63 10.79 -4.49
CA ALA A 59 2.32 10.65 -3.22
C ALA A 59 2.34 9.20 -2.71
N ALA A 60 1.38 8.38 -3.14
CA ALA A 60 1.27 6.97 -2.77
C ALA A 60 2.53 6.16 -3.13
N TRP A 61 3.20 6.51 -4.23
CA TRP A 61 4.33 5.77 -4.81
C TRP A 61 5.58 6.64 -5.06
N CYS A 62 5.47 7.96 -5.07
CA CYS A 62 6.60 8.85 -5.35
C CYS A 62 7.58 8.89 -4.17
N SER A 63 8.85 8.58 -4.45
CA SER A 63 9.95 8.64 -3.47
C SER A 63 10.27 10.05 -2.97
N TYR A 64 9.90 11.08 -3.74
CA TYR A 64 10.10 12.49 -3.40
C TYR A 64 8.86 13.14 -2.78
N ALA A 65 7.78 12.39 -2.53
CA ALA A 65 6.51 12.93 -2.05
C ALA A 65 6.66 13.75 -0.76
N SER A 66 7.51 13.31 0.17
CA SER A 66 7.77 14.02 1.43
C SER A 66 8.38 15.41 1.23
N LYS A 67 9.15 15.63 0.14
CA LYS A 67 9.68 16.95 -0.20
C LYS A 67 8.61 17.87 -0.79
N CYS A 68 7.59 17.30 -1.43
CA CYS A 68 6.51 18.03 -2.08
C CYS A 68 5.35 18.36 -1.13
N LEU A 69 4.93 17.39 -0.29
CA LEU A 69 3.73 17.48 0.53
C LEU A 69 4.01 17.39 2.05
N GLY A 70 5.28 17.27 2.45
CA GLY A 70 5.65 17.18 3.86
C GLY A 70 4.95 16.01 4.56
N GLU A 71 4.33 16.29 5.70
CA GLU A 71 3.67 15.27 6.55
C GLU A 71 2.43 14.65 5.88
N ALA A 72 1.76 15.37 4.96
CA ALA A 72 0.64 14.82 4.21
C ALA A 72 1.08 13.65 3.32
N ALA A 73 2.31 13.68 2.78
CA ALA A 73 2.87 12.54 2.04
C ALA A 73 2.93 11.28 2.90
N LYS A 74 3.44 11.40 4.14
CA LYS A 74 3.54 10.27 5.07
C LYS A 74 2.16 9.71 5.40
N THR A 75 1.19 10.58 5.63
CA THR A 75 -0.20 10.18 5.91
C THR A 75 -0.77 9.35 4.75
N ILE A 76 -0.60 9.82 3.50
CA ILE A 76 -1.03 9.08 2.30
C ILE A 76 -0.28 7.76 2.16
N GLN A 77 1.04 7.79 2.35
CA GLN A 77 1.89 6.62 2.17
C GLN A 77 1.64 5.52 3.21
N ASN A 78 1.19 5.88 4.40
CA ASN A 78 0.87 4.96 5.49
C ASN A 78 -0.59 4.46 5.45
N GLN A 79 -1.41 4.89 4.47
CA GLN A 79 -2.76 4.37 4.32
C GLN A 79 -2.72 2.85 4.08
N PRO A 80 -3.54 2.05 4.79
CA PRO A 80 -3.52 0.59 4.69
C PRO A 80 -3.67 0.07 3.26
N ALA A 81 -4.52 0.71 2.43
CA ALA A 81 -4.70 0.33 1.03
C ALA A 81 -3.42 0.51 0.20
N ILE A 82 -2.66 1.59 0.45
CA ILE A 82 -1.41 1.87 -0.27
C ILE A 82 -0.31 0.90 0.18
N VAL A 83 -0.19 0.67 1.49
CA VAL A 83 0.77 -0.30 2.05
C VAL A 83 0.49 -1.71 1.52
N LYS A 84 -0.78 -2.13 1.50
CA LYS A 84 -1.22 -3.41 0.89
C LYS A 84 -0.80 -3.49 -0.57
N ASN A 85 -1.08 -2.47 -1.38
CA ASN A 85 -0.73 -2.47 -2.79
C ASN A 85 0.79 -2.57 -3.02
N ARG A 86 1.60 -1.87 -2.22
CA ARG A 86 3.07 -2.00 -2.30
C ARG A 86 3.54 -3.40 -1.93
N LEU A 87 2.96 -3.98 -0.89
CA LEU A 87 3.26 -5.36 -0.49
C LEU A 87 2.94 -6.36 -1.60
N GLU A 88 1.77 -6.24 -2.23
CA GLU A 88 1.41 -7.08 -3.37
C GLU A 88 2.41 -6.93 -4.52
N VAL A 89 2.84 -5.71 -4.85
CA VAL A 89 3.86 -5.48 -5.89
C VAL A 89 5.21 -6.11 -5.51
N ALA A 90 5.65 -5.97 -4.27
CA ALA A 90 6.90 -6.56 -3.78
C ALA A 90 6.87 -8.09 -3.87
N VAL A 91 5.78 -8.71 -3.42
CA VAL A 91 5.59 -10.17 -3.48
C VAL A 91 5.48 -10.66 -4.92
N ARG A 92 4.74 -9.96 -5.80
CA ARG A 92 4.67 -10.27 -7.23
C ARG A 92 6.03 -10.25 -7.91
N LYS A 93 6.85 -9.25 -7.60
CA LYS A 93 8.21 -9.14 -8.15
C LYS A 93 9.05 -10.34 -7.73
N LYS A 94 8.99 -10.71 -6.45
CA LYS A 94 9.76 -11.83 -5.89
C LYS A 94 9.28 -13.19 -6.41
N LEU A 95 7.98 -13.37 -6.62
CA LEU A 95 7.36 -14.59 -7.15
C LEU A 95 7.12 -14.56 -8.65
N SER A 96 7.87 -13.75 -9.39
CA SER A 96 7.69 -13.58 -10.85
C SER A 96 7.81 -14.90 -11.63
N GLN A 97 8.62 -15.84 -11.15
CA GLN A 97 8.80 -17.17 -11.74
C GLN A 97 7.80 -18.22 -11.22
N GLU A 98 6.92 -17.85 -10.28
CA GLU A 98 6.06 -18.79 -9.54
C GLU A 98 4.60 -18.34 -9.48
N PRO A 99 3.92 -18.29 -10.64
CA PRO A 99 2.56 -17.75 -10.74
C PRO A 99 1.53 -18.54 -9.93
N ALA A 100 1.72 -19.86 -9.75
CA ALA A 100 0.84 -20.71 -8.95
C ALA A 100 0.91 -20.36 -7.45
N LEU A 101 2.13 -20.22 -6.92
CA LEU A 101 2.36 -19.82 -5.53
C LEU A 101 1.83 -18.40 -5.28
N LEU A 102 2.11 -17.47 -6.19
CA LEU A 102 1.60 -16.11 -6.14
C LEU A 102 0.06 -16.07 -6.15
N SER A 103 -0.59 -16.82 -7.06
CA SER A 103 -2.05 -16.88 -7.14
C SER A 103 -2.67 -17.37 -5.83
N ARG A 104 -2.06 -18.38 -5.21
CA ARG A 104 -2.53 -18.94 -3.95
C ARG A 104 -2.34 -17.96 -2.79
N ALA A 105 -1.19 -17.32 -2.68
CA ALA A 105 -0.93 -16.29 -1.67
C ALA A 105 -1.94 -15.14 -1.78
N LEU A 106 -2.22 -14.66 -3.01
CA LEU A 106 -3.22 -13.62 -3.27
C LEU A 106 -4.64 -14.06 -2.92
N LYS A 107 -5.03 -15.30 -3.24
CA LYS A 107 -6.36 -15.85 -2.88
C LYS A 107 -6.54 -15.93 -1.36
N ALA A 108 -5.53 -16.45 -0.66
CA ALA A 108 -5.54 -16.51 0.80
C ALA A 108 -5.59 -15.11 1.41
N ALA A 109 -4.77 -14.17 0.90
CA ALA A 109 -4.77 -12.79 1.35
C ALA A 109 -6.12 -12.10 1.16
N ARG A 110 -6.80 -12.31 0.02
CA ARG A 110 -8.16 -11.79 -0.19
C ARG A 110 -9.13 -12.33 0.86
N LYS A 111 -9.14 -13.65 1.06
CA LYS A 111 -10.01 -14.30 2.06
C LYS A 111 -9.71 -13.79 3.47
N ALA A 112 -8.43 -13.63 3.82
CA ALA A 112 -8.00 -13.06 5.09
C ALA A 112 -8.53 -11.64 5.31
N GLY A 113 -8.52 -10.81 4.25
CA GLY A 113 -9.10 -9.46 4.30
C GLY A 113 -10.59 -9.49 4.59
N GLU A 114 -11.36 -10.29 3.84
CA GLU A 114 -12.81 -10.44 4.01
C GLU A 114 -13.18 -10.93 5.43
N LEU A 115 -12.42 -11.91 5.95
CA LEU A 115 -12.61 -12.43 7.31
C LEU A 115 -12.24 -11.41 8.40
N ALA A 116 -11.16 -10.65 8.22
CA ALA A 116 -10.75 -9.62 9.16
C ALA A 116 -11.80 -8.49 9.24
N GLU A 117 -12.33 -8.06 8.09
CA GLU A 117 -13.39 -7.05 8.04
C GLU A 117 -14.67 -7.54 8.74
N ALA A 118 -15.09 -8.78 8.49
CA ALA A 118 -16.24 -9.39 9.16
C ALA A 118 -16.04 -9.49 10.70
N ALA A 119 -14.80 -9.66 11.14
CA ALA A 119 -14.42 -9.69 12.55
C ALA A 119 -14.12 -8.31 13.16
N GLN A 120 -14.29 -7.21 12.40
CA GLN A 120 -13.94 -5.84 12.81
C GLN A 120 -12.46 -5.68 13.22
N LEU A 121 -11.58 -6.46 12.60
CA LEU A 121 -10.13 -6.45 12.81
C LEU A 121 -9.42 -5.67 11.69
N SER A 122 -8.16 -5.27 11.93
CA SER A 122 -7.33 -4.66 10.91
C SER A 122 -7.03 -5.67 9.79
N PRO A 123 -7.44 -5.44 8.53
CA PRO A 123 -7.21 -6.40 7.45
C PRO A 123 -5.73 -6.54 7.08
N LEU A 124 -4.92 -5.51 7.34
CA LEU A 124 -3.54 -5.44 6.87
C LEU A 124 -2.66 -6.57 7.44
N ILE A 125 -2.83 -6.92 8.71
CA ILE A 125 -2.00 -7.91 9.40
C ILE A 125 -2.18 -9.32 8.80
N PRO A 126 -3.39 -9.90 8.77
CA PRO A 126 -3.56 -11.26 8.24
C PRO A 126 -3.40 -11.32 6.71
N VAL A 127 -3.71 -10.23 5.98
CA VAL A 127 -3.38 -10.11 4.55
C VAL A 127 -1.88 -10.19 4.33
N ALA A 128 -1.10 -9.40 5.07
CA ALA A 128 0.36 -9.38 4.93
C ALA A 128 0.99 -10.72 5.33
N ALA A 129 0.48 -11.34 6.40
CA ALA A 129 0.90 -12.68 6.81
C ALA A 129 0.61 -13.73 5.73
N CYS A 130 -0.53 -13.67 5.04
CA CYS A 130 -0.80 -14.59 3.92
C CYS A 130 0.14 -14.35 2.73
N LEU A 131 0.39 -13.08 2.38
CA LEU A 131 1.23 -12.70 1.24
C LEU A 131 2.70 -13.06 1.45
N ALA A 132 3.22 -12.93 2.66
CA ALA A 132 4.63 -13.23 2.98
C ALA A 132 4.81 -14.66 3.53
N GLY A 133 3.89 -15.14 4.37
CA GLY A 133 4.00 -16.40 5.10
C GLY A 133 3.80 -17.65 4.25
N ILE A 134 2.83 -17.67 3.32
CA ILE A 134 2.64 -18.82 2.42
C ILE A 134 3.88 -19.05 1.54
N PRO A 135 4.42 -18.02 0.85
CA PRO A 135 5.67 -18.16 0.12
C PRO A 135 6.86 -18.49 1.01
N ALA A 136 6.97 -17.89 2.19
CA ALA A 136 8.07 -18.17 3.11
C ALA A 136 8.12 -19.64 3.53
N ARG A 137 6.97 -20.27 3.81
CA ARG A 137 6.89 -21.69 4.19
C ARG A 137 7.30 -22.63 3.07
N GLU A 138 6.99 -22.30 1.82
CA GLU A 138 7.27 -23.19 0.69
C GLU A 138 8.61 -22.95 0.00
N LYS A 139 9.11 -21.73 0.05
CA LYS A 139 10.41 -21.36 -0.53
C LYS A 139 11.52 -21.27 0.50
N GLY A 140 11.18 -21.39 1.79
CA GLY A 140 12.15 -21.26 2.87
C GLY A 140 12.73 -19.85 2.95
N TRP A 141 11.91 -18.81 2.77
CA TRP A 141 12.40 -17.44 2.92
C TRP A 141 12.92 -17.22 4.34
N SER A 142 14.08 -16.59 4.47
CA SER A 142 14.64 -16.23 5.76
C SER A 142 13.81 -15.13 6.43
N MET A 143 14.01 -14.95 7.74
CA MET A 143 13.37 -13.86 8.47
C MET A 143 13.80 -12.49 7.98
N GLU A 144 15.03 -12.36 7.51
CA GLU A 144 15.54 -11.13 6.88
C GLU A 144 14.79 -10.84 5.59
N GLU A 145 14.51 -11.88 4.79
CA GLU A 145 13.76 -11.75 3.54
C GLU A 145 12.31 -11.33 3.77
N ILE A 146 11.63 -11.90 4.76
CA ILE A 146 10.26 -11.51 5.14
C ILE A 146 10.26 -10.06 5.62
N THR A 147 11.15 -9.72 6.55
CA THR A 147 11.28 -8.38 7.13
C THR A 147 11.55 -7.34 6.04
N SER A 148 12.46 -7.63 5.11
CA SER A 148 12.79 -6.72 4.01
C SER A 148 11.60 -6.43 3.10
N ILE A 149 10.76 -7.43 2.81
CA ILE A 149 9.54 -7.25 1.99
C ILE A 149 8.52 -6.36 2.71
N LEU A 150 8.33 -6.57 4.03
CA LEU A 150 7.41 -5.77 4.84
C LEU A 150 7.89 -4.32 4.94
N GLU A 151 9.20 -4.10 5.12
CA GLU A 151 9.80 -2.76 5.17
C GLU A 151 9.69 -2.03 3.83
N GLN A 152 9.94 -2.72 2.71
CA GLN A 152 9.75 -2.15 1.36
C GLN A 152 8.29 -1.73 1.11
N ALA A 153 7.32 -2.40 1.74
CA ALA A 153 5.92 -2.01 1.67
C ALA A 153 5.59 -0.77 2.53
N GLY A 154 6.46 -0.41 3.47
CA GLY A 154 6.24 0.68 4.43
C GLY A 154 5.52 0.23 5.70
N ILE A 155 5.60 -1.05 6.06
CA ILE A 155 5.03 -1.57 7.30
C ILE A 155 5.98 -1.21 8.46
N LYS A 156 5.43 -0.57 9.50
CA LYS A 156 6.17 -0.10 10.68
C LYS A 156 6.56 -1.26 11.59
N ASP A 157 7.54 -1.02 12.48
CA ASP A 157 8.12 -2.06 13.35
C ASP A 157 7.11 -2.78 14.26
N GLU A 158 6.13 -2.05 14.81
CA GLU A 158 5.07 -2.64 15.65
C GLU A 158 4.21 -3.66 14.87
N THR A 159 3.61 -3.23 13.76
CA THR A 159 2.80 -4.10 12.89
C THR A 159 3.63 -5.22 12.26
N LYS A 160 4.91 -4.95 11.96
CA LYS A 160 5.86 -5.95 11.44
C LYS A 160 6.05 -7.09 12.45
N GLY A 161 6.20 -6.76 13.74
CA GLY A 161 6.31 -7.74 14.81
C GLY A 161 5.09 -8.65 14.90
N GLU A 162 3.88 -8.10 14.78
CA GLU A 162 2.63 -8.88 14.76
C GLU A 162 2.56 -9.82 13.55
N ILE A 163 2.89 -9.33 12.36
CA ILE A 163 2.89 -10.14 11.13
C ILE A 163 3.91 -11.28 11.23
N VAL A 164 5.11 -11.00 11.73
CA VAL A 164 6.17 -12.00 11.91
C VAL A 164 5.73 -13.09 12.90
N ARG A 165 5.18 -12.71 14.06
CA ARG A 165 4.64 -13.66 15.05
C ARG A 165 3.55 -14.56 14.47
N LEU A 166 2.70 -13.99 13.62
CA LEU A 166 1.63 -14.72 12.95
C LEU A 166 2.16 -15.74 11.92
N ILE A 167 3.32 -15.49 11.30
CA ILE A 167 3.98 -16.39 10.34
C ILE A 167 4.73 -17.52 11.06
N GLU A 168 5.52 -17.18 12.09
CA GLU A 168 6.49 -18.07 12.75
C GLU A 168 5.87 -19.06 13.73
N SER A 169 4.99 -18.62 14.63
CA SER A 169 4.60 -19.45 15.77
C SER A 169 3.44 -20.40 15.41
N PRO A 170 3.55 -21.73 15.64
CA PRO A 170 2.41 -22.54 16.01
C PRO A 170 2.03 -22.22 17.46
N ASP A 171 0.73 -22.16 17.73
CA ASP A 171 0.07 -21.76 18.97
C ASP A 171 0.89 -22.04 20.27
N THR A 172 1.37 -21.00 20.94
CA THR A 172 1.77 -21.08 22.35
C THR A 172 0.70 -20.37 23.15
N GLY A 173 -0.20 -21.18 23.72
CA GLY A 173 -1.40 -20.76 24.40
C GLY A 173 -1.16 -19.68 25.46
N ASP A 174 -2.11 -18.74 25.49
CA ASP A 174 -2.70 -18.07 26.67
C ASP A 174 -3.49 -16.80 26.30
N GLY A 175 -3.65 -16.53 25.01
CA GLY A 175 -4.64 -15.58 24.50
C GLY A 175 -5.00 -15.92 23.07
N VAL A 176 -6.29 -16.02 22.75
CA VAL A 176 -6.76 -16.25 21.38
C VAL A 176 -6.40 -15.00 20.57
N ASP A 177 -5.27 -15.04 19.86
CA ASP A 177 -4.91 -13.98 18.91
C ASP A 177 -6.00 -13.92 17.83
N PRO A 178 -6.78 -12.82 17.75
CA PRO A 178 -7.89 -12.72 16.82
C PRO A 178 -7.42 -12.78 15.36
N TYR A 179 -6.18 -12.38 15.06
CA TYR A 179 -5.60 -12.47 13.72
C TYR A 179 -5.17 -13.89 13.35
N ARG A 180 -4.83 -14.72 14.33
CA ARG A 180 -4.48 -16.14 14.11
C ARG A 180 -5.64 -16.93 13.53
N ARG A 181 -6.82 -16.80 14.12
CA ARG A 181 -8.04 -17.45 13.60
C ARG A 181 -8.32 -17.07 12.15
N VAL A 182 -8.17 -15.78 11.82
CA VAL A 182 -8.37 -15.28 10.45
C VAL A 182 -7.33 -15.88 9.49
N TYR A 183 -6.06 -15.87 9.88
CA TYR A 183 -4.95 -16.40 9.09
C TYR A 183 -5.11 -17.90 8.82
N GLU A 184 -5.39 -18.70 9.84
CA GLU A 184 -5.57 -20.14 9.70
C GLU A 184 -6.76 -20.49 8.79
N GLN A 185 -7.89 -19.79 8.94
CA GLN A 185 -9.05 -19.97 8.06
C GLN A 185 -8.76 -19.56 6.61
N ALA A 186 -7.94 -18.52 6.41
CA ALA A 186 -7.53 -18.07 5.09
C ALA A 186 -6.61 -19.08 4.39
N VAL A 187 -5.63 -19.62 5.12
CA VAL A 187 -4.65 -20.60 4.62
C VAL A 187 -5.28 -21.98 4.40
N ALA A 188 -6.19 -22.43 5.28
CA ALA A 188 -6.85 -23.74 5.16
C ALA A 188 -7.74 -23.88 3.91
N GLY A 189 -8.19 -22.76 3.33
CA GLY A 189 -8.96 -22.75 2.08
C GLY A 189 -8.12 -22.64 0.81
N ALA A 190 -6.80 -22.55 0.93
CA ALA A 190 -5.89 -22.42 -0.20
C ALA A 190 -5.50 -23.82 -0.69
N PRO A 191 -5.93 -24.28 -1.88
CA PRO A 191 -5.62 -25.64 -2.34
C PRO A 191 -4.10 -25.82 -2.42
N THR A 192 -3.56 -26.69 -1.59
CA THR A 192 -2.22 -27.25 -1.76
C THR A 192 -2.23 -28.06 -3.05
N VAL A 193 -1.25 -27.81 -3.94
CA VAL A 193 -1.02 -28.67 -5.09
C VAL A 193 -0.50 -29.99 -4.51
N GLN A 194 -1.40 -30.91 -4.19
CA GLN A 194 -1.05 -32.31 -3.96
C GLN A 194 -0.71 -32.93 -5.31
N GLU A 195 0.40 -33.67 -5.32
CA GLU A 195 0.96 -34.41 -6.45
C GLU A 195 -0.12 -35.13 -7.25
N SER A 196 -0.28 -34.73 -8.52
CA SER A 196 -0.92 -35.56 -9.52
C SER A 196 0.05 -36.69 -9.89
N THR A 197 0.01 -37.79 -9.13
CA THR A 197 0.52 -39.08 -9.60
C THR A 197 -0.28 -39.49 -10.83
N PRO A 198 0.35 -39.77 -11.98
CA PRO A 198 -0.37 -40.27 -13.14
C PRO A 198 -0.83 -41.72 -12.88
N PRO A 199 -2.04 -42.12 -13.35
CA PRO A 199 -2.46 -43.51 -13.28
C PRO A 199 -1.59 -44.38 -14.20
N ALA A 200 -1.38 -45.62 -13.75
CA ALA A 200 -0.52 -46.65 -14.31
C ALA A 200 -0.75 -46.98 -15.80
#